data_AF-A0A2V5W4T8-F1
#
_entry.id   AF-A0A2V5W4T8-F1
#
_cell.length_a   1.000
_cell.length_b   1.000
_cell.length_c   1.000
_cell.angle_alpha   90.00
_cell.angle_beta   90.00
_cell.angle_gamma   90.00
#
_symmetry.space_group_name_H-M   'P 1'
#
loop_
_entity.id
_entity.type
_entity.pdbx_description
1 polymer ?
#
loop_
_entity_poly.entity_id
_entity_poly.type
_entity_poly.pdbx_seq_one_letter_code
_entity_poly.pdbx_strand_id
1 'polypeptide(L)' 'MKVLILGGTGFIGRHLTASLLEAGHEVAIFHRKKRRVRFSRSVLHIHGNRSR' A
#
# COMPACT_ATOMS: atom_id res chain seq x y z
N MET A 1 2.57 -5.42 13.11
CA MET A 1 1.37 -6.24 12.77
C MET A 1 1.27 -6.36 11.25
N LYS A 2 0.41 -7.25 10.72
CA LYS A 2 0.13 -7.36 9.27
C LYS A 2 -1.07 -6.50 8.91
N VAL A 3 -0.93 -5.62 7.93
CA VAL A 3 -1.97 -4.67 7.51
C VAL A 3 -2.18 -4.73 6.00
N LEU A 4 -3.44 -4.82 5.56
CA LEU A 4 -3.83 -4.72 4.16
C LEU A 4 -4.52 -3.37 3.91
N ILE A 5 -4.04 -2.61 2.91
CA ILE A 5 -4.64 -1.32 2.53
C ILE A 5 -5.20 -1.41 1.11
N LEU A 6 -6.49 -1.15 0.96
CA LEU A 6 -7.13 -0.99 -0.34
C LEU A 6 -6.91 0.45 -0.84
N GLY A 7 -6.18 0.61 -1.94
CA GLY A 7 -5.83 1.93 -2.48
C GLY A 7 -4.59 2.57 -1.86
N GLY A 8 -3.62 1.78 -1.37
CA GLY A 8 -2.38 2.27 -0.73
C GLY A 8 -1.48 3.19 -1.58
N THR A 9 -1.76 3.35 -2.88
CA THR A 9 -1.05 4.30 -3.77
C THR A 9 -1.82 5.61 -4.00
N GLY A 10 -2.99 5.78 -3.41
CA GLY A 10 -3.84 6.97 -3.53
C GLY A 10 -3.31 8.18 -2.74
N PHE A 11 -4.07 9.27 -2.73
CA PHE A 11 -3.69 10.50 -2.01
C PHE A 11 -3.46 10.21 -0.52
N ILE A 12 -4.45 9.61 0.15
CA ILE A 12 -4.36 9.26 1.58
C ILE A 12 -3.52 7.99 1.76
N GLY A 13 -3.78 6.96 0.94
CA GLY A 13 -3.20 5.63 1.12
C GLY A 13 -1.67 5.63 1.16
N ARG A 14 -0.99 6.49 0.37
CA ARG A 14 0.47 6.56 0.35
C ARG A 14 1.05 7.08 1.67
N HIS A 15 0.40 8.06 2.30
CA HIS A 15 0.85 8.63 3.57
C HIS A 15 0.58 7.65 4.70
N LEU A 16 -0.60 7.03 4.72
CA LEU A 16 -0.92 5.97 5.69
C LEU A 16 0.05 4.79 5.58
N THR A 17 0.36 4.34 4.35
CA THR A 17 1.33 3.26 4.12
C THR A 17 2.70 3.62 4.69
N ALA A 18 3.19 4.85 4.43
CA ALA A 18 4.46 5.31 4.98
C ALA A 18 4.49 5.29 6.51
N SER A 19 3.46 5.85 7.16
CA SER A 19 3.40 5.88 8.63
C SER A 19 3.32 4.49 9.26
N LEU A 20 2.60 3.55 8.66
CA LEU A 20 2.53 2.16 9.15
C LEU A 20 3.87 1.44 8.99
N LEU A 21 4.62 1.71 7.91
CA LEU A 21 5.96 1.17 7.72
C LEU A 21 6.97 1.75 8.71
N GLU A 22 6.88 3.05 9.00
CA GLU A 22 7.68 3.73 10.03
C GLU A 22 7.40 3.16 11.43
N ALA A 23 6.14 2.83 11.70
CA ALA A 23 5.73 2.12 12.93
C ALA A 23 6.13 0.63 12.96
N GLY A 24 6.90 0.14 11.99
CA GLY A 24 7.43 -1.23 11.96
C GLY A 24 6.39 -2.30 11.60
N HIS A 25 5.32 -1.94 10.91
CA HIS A 25 4.31 -2.91 10.46
C HIS A 25 4.66 -3.54 9.11
N GLU A 26 4.20 -4.78 8.90
CA GLU A 26 4.21 -5.44 7.61
C GLU A 26 2.98 -4.99 6.82
N VAL A 27 3.20 -4.33 5.69
CA VAL A 27 2.11 -3.73 4.90
C VAL A 27 2.00 -4.40 3.53
N ALA A 28 0.78 -4.77 3.18
CA ALA A 28 0.37 -5.12 1.83
C ALA A 28 -0.60 -4.05 1.30
N ILE A 29 -0.47 -3.70 0.02
CA ILE A 29 -1.37 -2.73 -0.63
C ILE A 29 -2.04 -3.34 -1.86
N PHE A 30 -3.35 -3.17 -1.97
CA PHE A 30 -4.12 -3.55 -3.15
C PHE A 30 -4.43 -2.33 -4.02
N HIS A 31 -4.05 -2.34 -5.31
CA HIS A 31 -4.33 -1.21 -6.21
C HIS A 31 -4.36 -1.59 -7.70
N ARG A 32 -4.94 -0.70 -8.51
CA ARG A 32 -5.21 -0.88 -9.96
C ARG A 32 -4.08 -0.44 -10.89
N LYS A 33 -2.80 -0.54 -10.49
CA LYS A 33 -1.61 -0.20 -11.31
C LYS A 33 -1.53 1.23 -11.88
N LYS A 34 -2.10 2.25 -11.21
CA LYS A 34 -2.10 3.62 -11.75
C LYS A 34 -0.85 4.45 -11.45
N ARG A 35 -0.15 4.20 -10.34
CA ARG A 35 1.00 5.01 -9.90
C ARG A 35 2.09 4.15 -9.27
N ARG A 36 3.32 4.35 -9.73
CA ARG A 36 4.51 3.74 -9.10
C ARG A 36 4.88 4.60 -7.88
N VAL A 37 4.56 4.11 -6.69
CA VAL A 37 4.95 4.74 -5.42
C VAL A 37 6.14 3.97 -4.87
N ARG A 38 7.18 4.69 -4.45
CA ARG A 38 8.31 4.10 -3.72
C ARG A 38 8.09 4.36 -2.23
N PHE A 39 8.26 3.32 -1.43
CA PHE A 39 8.23 3.39 0.02
C PHE A 39 9.63 3.18 0.57
N SER A 40 9.88 3.65 1.79
CA SER A 40 11.18 3.51 2.49
C SER A 40 11.52 2.05 2.81
N ARG A 41 10.52 1.17 2.85
CA ARG A 41 10.65 -0.27 3.12
C ARG A 41 9.86 -1.08 2.10
N SER A 42 10.15 -2.37 2.01
CA SER A 42 9.42 -3.30 1.15
C SER A 42 7.94 -3.35 1.53
N VAL A 43 7.08 -3.24 0.52
CA VAL A 43 5.63 -3.38 0.61
C VAL A 43 5.22 -4.48 -0.34
N LEU A 44 4.28 -5.34 0.06
CA LEU A 44 3.70 -6.29 -0.88
C LEU A 44 2.65 -5.58 -1.74
N HIS A 45 2.82 -5.59 -3.06
CA HIS A 45 1.86 -5.00 -3.99
C HIS A 45 0.95 -6.09 -4.56
N ILE A 46 -0.32 -6.06 -4.18
CA ILE A 46 -1.37 -6.89 -4.75
C ILE A 46 -2.07 -6.06 -5.84
N HIS A 47 -2.10 -6.57 -7.06
CA HIS A 47 -2.75 -5.90 -8.17
C HIS A 47 -4.08 -6.56 -8.47
N GLY A 48 -5.14 -5.77 -8.54
CA GLY A 48 -6.45 -6.27 -8.91
C GLY A 48 -7.45 -5.13 -9.04
N ASN A 49 -8.64 -5.46 -9.53
CA ASN A 49 -9.76 -4.56 -9.64
C ASN A 49 -10.92 -5.09 -8.77
N ARG A 50 -11.86 -4.23 -8.38
CA ARG A 50 -13.04 -4.67 -7.61
C ARG A 50 -13.93 -5.62 -8.43
N SER A 51 -13.91 -5.45 -9.75
CA SER A 51 -14.78 -6.18 -10.68
C SER A 51 -14.15 -7.45 -11.26
N ARG A 52 -12.83 -7.63 -11.09
CA ARG A 52 -12.03 -8.76 -11.58
C ARG A 52 -10.73 -8.85 -10.80
#